data_AF-A0A4Y2PWR6-F1
#
_entry.id   AF-A0A4Y2PWR6-F1
#
_cell.length_a   1.000
_cell.length_b   1.000
_cell.length_c   1.000
_cell.angle_alpha   90.00
_cell.angle_beta   90.00
_cell.angle_gamma   90.00
#
_symmetry.space_group_name_H-M   'P 1'
#
loop_
_entity.id
_entity.type
_entity.pdbx_description
1 polymer ?
#
loop_
_entity_poly.entity_id
_entity_poly.type
_entity_poly.pdbx_seq_one_letter_code
_entity_poly.pdbx_strand_id
1 'polypeptide(L)'
;MQANLISSIFATVAPASFATALAFLLITVVYFFVRNRDLPPGPVGLPYFGYWPFLTDANCTSKLESFKKKYGDIFSFTSTGRLFINLGSFKAVREACVTKSEYFGNRVAGYNVVNRLFKD
;
A
#
# COMPACT_ATOMS: atom_id res chain seq x y z
N MET A 1 20.37 48.38 0.81
CA MET A 1 19.55 47.86 1.92
C MET A 1 18.75 46.62 1.55
N GLN A 2 18.16 46.53 0.35
CA GLN A 2 17.32 45.37 -0.05
C GLN A 2 18.09 44.04 -0.25
N ALA A 3 19.36 44.06 -0.68
CA ALA A 3 20.15 42.83 -0.89
C ALA A 3 20.40 42.02 0.40
N ASN A 4 20.53 42.70 1.56
CA ASN A 4 20.72 42.05 2.86
C ASN A 4 19.44 41.40 3.41
N LEU A 5 18.28 41.87 2.96
CA LEU A 5 16.99 41.27 3.30
C LEU A 5 16.76 39.98 2.51
N ILE A 6 17.12 39.96 1.23
CA ILE A 6 16.97 38.76 0.39
C ILE A 6 17.89 37.63 0.87
N SER A 7 19.13 37.94 1.24
CA SER A 7 20.09 36.93 1.73
C SER A 7 19.69 36.34 3.10
N SER A 8 19.14 37.15 4.00
CA SER A 8 18.65 36.67 5.31
C SER A 8 17.38 35.84 5.20
N ILE A 9 16.47 36.18 4.28
CA ILE A 9 15.32 35.34 3.94
C ILE A 9 15.80 34.00 3.39
N PHE A 10 16.73 33.98 2.42
CA PHE A 10 17.25 32.74 1.84
C PHE A 10 17.95 31.85 2.89
N ALA A 11 18.73 32.46 3.79
CA ALA A 11 19.39 31.78 4.90
C ALA A 11 18.42 31.20 5.95
N THR A 12 17.21 31.75 6.06
CA THR A 12 16.17 31.26 6.99
C THR A 12 15.23 30.25 6.33
N VAL A 13 14.90 30.45 5.04
CA VAL A 13 14.00 29.59 4.26
C VAL A 13 14.68 28.27 3.87
N ALA A 14 15.99 28.26 3.64
CA ALA A 14 16.73 27.03 3.37
C ALA A 14 16.67 25.99 4.52
N PRO A 15 16.97 26.34 5.78
CA PRO A 15 16.82 25.41 6.90
C PRO A 15 15.35 25.11 7.24
N ALA A 16 14.44 26.08 7.10
CA ALA A 16 13.01 25.85 7.33
C ALA A 16 12.39 24.88 6.31
N SER A 17 12.74 24.99 5.03
CA SER A 17 12.28 24.07 3.98
C SER A 17 12.86 22.66 4.14
N PHE A 18 14.11 22.55 4.61
CA PHE A 18 14.72 21.27 4.95
C PHE A 18 14.03 20.62 6.16
N ALA A 19 13.71 21.41 7.18
CA ALA A 19 12.99 20.94 8.37
C ALA A 19 11.57 20.48 8.04
N THR A 20 10.84 21.21 7.20
CA THR A 20 9.50 20.78 6.77
C THR A 20 9.56 19.52 5.91
N ALA A 21 10.50 19.43 4.96
CA ALA A 21 10.69 18.22 4.15
C ALA A 21 11.03 16.99 5.02
N LEU A 22 11.90 17.16 6.01
CA LEU A 22 12.24 16.10 6.97
C LEU A 22 11.03 15.69 7.82
N ALA A 23 10.22 16.66 8.28
CA ALA A 23 9.00 16.37 9.01
C ALA A 23 7.98 15.60 8.15
N PHE A 24 7.76 16.01 6.90
CA PHE A 24 6.90 15.27 5.96
C PHE A 24 7.40 13.85 5.69
N LEU A 25 8.71 13.68 5.52
CA LEU A 25 9.32 12.36 5.37
C LEU A 25 9.06 11.49 6.60
N LEU A 26 9.32 12.01 7.81
CA LEU A 26 9.10 11.30 9.07
C LEU A 26 7.63 10.93 9.27
N ILE A 27 6.70 11.85 9.00
CA ILE A 27 5.26 11.59 9.07
C ILE A 27 4.87 10.49 8.09
N THR A 28 5.39 10.53 6.86
CA THR A 28 5.11 9.51 5.84
C THR A 28 5.64 8.14 6.25
N VAL A 29 6.87 8.09 6.80
CA VAL A 29 7.48 6.86 7.29
C VAL A 29 6.68 6.31 8.47
N VAL A 30 6.35 7.13 9.47
CA VAL A 30 5.55 6.72 10.62
C VAL A 30 4.16 6.25 10.18
N TYR A 31 3.51 6.97 9.27
CA TYR A 31 2.22 6.57 8.69
C TYR A 31 2.31 5.19 8.04
N PHE A 32 3.37 4.94 7.26
CA PHE A 32 3.59 3.65 6.60
C PHE A 32 3.85 2.53 7.62
N PHE A 33 4.64 2.80 8.67
CA PHE A 33 4.91 1.83 9.73
C PHE A 33 3.66 1.50 10.56
N VAL A 34 2.88 2.51 10.94
CA VAL A 34 1.64 2.32 11.71
C VAL A 34 0.62 1.55 10.89
N ARG A 35 0.47 1.88 9.60
CA ARG A 35 -0.47 1.19 8.70
C ARG A 35 -0.16 -0.30 8.52
N ASN A 36 1.10 -0.71 8.71
CA ASN A 36 1.55 -2.07 8.44
C ASN A 36 1.67 -2.93 9.72
N ARG A 37 1.33 -2.43 10.91
CA ARG A 37 1.55 -3.16 12.18
C ARG A 37 0.69 -4.42 12.34
N ASP A 38 -0.58 -4.36 11.95
CA ASP A 38 -1.52 -5.46 12.11
C ASP A 38 -1.70 -6.29 10.82
N LEU A 39 -0.84 -6.06 9.82
CA LEU A 39 -0.94 -6.70 8.54
C LEU A 39 -0.05 -7.95 8.46
N PRO A 40 -0.53 -9.02 7.80
CA PRO A 40 0.31 -10.18 7.56
C PRO A 40 1.52 -9.79 6.68
N PRO A 41 2.64 -10.54 6.78
CA PRO A 41 3.86 -10.23 6.05
C PRO A 41 3.61 -10.11 4.55
N GLY A 42 4.33 -9.20 3.87
CA GLY A 42 3.98 -8.85 2.50
C GLY A 42 5.07 -8.10 1.74
N PRO A 43 5.12 -8.20 0.41
CA PRO A 43 6.01 -7.37 -0.40
C PRO A 43 5.61 -5.90 -0.29
N VAL A 44 6.59 -5.05 -0.01
CA VAL A 44 6.45 -3.60 -0.09
C VAL A 44 6.38 -3.20 -1.56
N GLY A 45 5.23 -2.68 -1.99
CA GLY A 45 5.01 -2.18 -3.35
C GLY A 45 5.34 -0.69 -3.50
N LEU A 46 5.24 -0.19 -4.74
CA LEU A 46 5.42 1.23 -5.04
C LEU A 46 4.39 2.11 -4.30
N PRO A 47 4.72 3.38 -4.02
CA PRO A 47 3.73 4.34 -3.54
C PRO A 47 2.54 4.41 -4.51
N TYR A 48 1.32 4.35 -3.96
CA TYR A 48 0.05 4.31 -4.69
C TYR A 48 -0.19 3.06 -5.58
N PHE A 49 0.68 2.75 -6.55
CA PHE A 49 0.46 1.60 -7.44
C PHE A 49 0.63 0.24 -6.75
N GLY A 50 1.40 0.19 -5.66
CA GLY A 50 1.72 -1.04 -4.97
C GLY A 50 2.46 -2.02 -5.88
N TYR A 51 2.03 -3.27 -5.87
CA TYR A 51 2.59 -4.36 -6.67
C TYR A 51 1.88 -4.57 -8.01
N TRP A 52 0.90 -3.73 -8.34
CA TRP A 52 0.11 -3.83 -9.58
C TRP A 52 0.96 -3.89 -10.87
N PRO A 53 1.99 -3.04 -11.06
CA PRO A 53 2.77 -3.05 -12.31
C PRO A 53 3.57 -4.35 -12.53
N PHE A 54 3.82 -5.10 -11.44
CA PHE A 54 4.58 -6.34 -11.47
C PHE A 54 3.68 -7.59 -11.54
N LEU A 55 2.36 -7.41 -11.51
CA LEU A 55 1.35 -8.45 -11.65
C LEU A 55 0.75 -8.37 -13.06
N THR A 56 1.29 -9.18 -13.96
CA THR A 56 0.71 -9.42 -15.30
C THR A 56 -0.18 -10.66 -15.25
N ASP A 57 -1.27 -10.69 -16.00
CA ASP A 57 -2.21 -11.82 -16.04
C ASP A 57 -1.51 -13.17 -16.28
N ALA A 58 -0.55 -13.20 -17.22
CA ALA A 58 0.21 -14.42 -17.53
C ALA A 58 1.08 -14.93 -16.38
N ASN A 59 1.55 -14.04 -15.50
CA ASN A 59 2.53 -14.35 -14.45
C ASN A 59 1.94 -14.30 -13.04
N CYS A 60 0.67 -13.90 -12.89
CA CYS A 60 0.03 -13.66 -11.60
C CYS A 60 0.10 -14.89 -10.69
N THR A 61 -0.29 -16.07 -11.21
CA THR A 61 -0.26 -17.33 -10.45
C THR A 61 1.15 -17.69 -9.99
N SER A 62 2.14 -17.63 -10.89
CA SER A 62 3.54 -17.93 -10.56
C SER A 62 4.09 -16.96 -9.51
N LYS A 63 3.74 -15.67 -9.61
CA LYS A 63 4.14 -14.64 -8.66
C LYS A 63 3.53 -14.87 -7.28
N LEU A 64 2.25 -15.18 -7.22
CA LEU A 64 1.56 -15.51 -5.96
C LEU A 64 2.14 -16.76 -5.31
N GLU A 65 2.52 -17.78 -6.10
CA GLU A 65 3.21 -18.95 -5.58
C GLU A 65 4.59 -18.60 -5.01
N SER A 66 5.34 -17.72 -5.69
CA SER A 66 6.63 -17.22 -5.18
C SER A 66 6.47 -16.45 -3.86
N PHE A 67 5.37 -15.71 -3.72
CA PHE A 67 5.05 -14.98 -2.50
C PHE A 67 4.62 -15.89 -1.37
N LYS A 68 3.83 -16.92 -1.66
CA LYS A 68 3.52 -17.97 -0.69
C LYS A 68 4.79 -18.62 -0.16
N LYS A 69 5.76 -18.94 -1.03
CA LYS A 69 7.06 -19.52 -0.63
C LYS A 69 7.88 -18.58 0.26
N LYS A 70 7.79 -17.25 0.03
CA LYS A 70 8.60 -16.24 0.74
C LYS A 70 7.97 -15.74 2.04
N TYR A 71 6.66 -15.49 2.04
CA TYR A 71 5.93 -14.84 3.14
C TYR A 71 5.01 -15.80 3.91
N GLY A 72 4.74 -16.98 3.36
CA GLY A 72 3.94 -18.03 3.98
C GLY A 72 2.51 -18.13 3.44
N ASP A 73 1.69 -18.88 4.17
CA ASP A 73 0.33 -19.24 3.76
C ASP A 73 -0.67 -18.07 3.71
N ILE A 74 -0.38 -16.98 4.43
CA ILE A 74 -1.18 -15.76 4.43
C ILE A 74 -0.22 -14.59 4.27
N PHE A 75 -0.41 -13.81 3.20
CA PHE A 75 0.42 -12.64 2.93
C PHE A 75 -0.42 -11.45 2.46
N SER A 76 0.04 -10.24 2.74
CA SER A 76 -0.58 -9.01 2.25
C SER A 76 0.20 -8.39 1.11
N PHE A 77 -0.46 -7.70 0.20
CA PHE A 77 0.19 -6.83 -0.78
C PHE A 77 -0.73 -5.67 -1.14
N THR A 78 -0.14 -4.54 -1.53
CA THR A 78 -0.92 -3.39 -1.98
C THR A 78 -1.02 -3.38 -3.50
N SER A 79 -2.14 -2.91 -4.05
CA SER A 79 -2.35 -2.74 -5.49
C SER A 79 -3.31 -1.57 -5.70
N THR A 80 -2.89 -0.57 -6.49
CA THR A 80 -3.70 0.62 -6.84
C THR A 80 -4.36 1.28 -5.61
N GLY A 81 -3.57 1.52 -4.56
CA GLY A 81 -3.99 2.21 -3.33
C GLY A 81 -4.83 1.36 -2.38
N ARG A 82 -5.09 0.09 -2.72
CA ARG A 82 -5.84 -0.85 -1.88
C ARG A 82 -4.96 -1.96 -1.34
N LEU A 83 -5.30 -2.42 -0.15
CA LEU A 83 -4.65 -3.56 0.47
C LEU A 83 -5.40 -4.85 0.09
N PHE A 84 -4.65 -5.85 -0.35
CA PHE A 84 -5.13 -7.18 -0.64
C PHE A 84 -4.44 -8.18 0.30
N ILE A 85 -5.22 -9.12 0.83
CA ILE A 85 -4.71 -10.22 1.64
C ILE A 85 -4.96 -11.50 0.85
N ASN A 86 -3.90 -12.21 0.50
CA ASN A 86 -3.99 -13.47 -0.20
C ASN A 86 -3.99 -14.64 0.78
N LEU A 87 -4.90 -15.58 0.56
CA LEU A 87 -4.99 -16.84 1.30
C LEU A 87 -4.39 -17.94 0.41
N GLY A 88 -3.13 -18.30 0.65
CA GLY A 88 -2.37 -19.26 -0.15
C GLY A 88 -2.54 -20.73 0.28
N SER A 89 -3.27 -20.99 1.37
CA SER A 89 -3.46 -22.34 1.95
C SER A 89 -4.93 -22.73 1.99
N PHE A 90 -5.21 -24.00 1.71
CA PHE A 90 -6.56 -24.55 1.75
C PHE A 90 -7.20 -24.41 3.13
N LYS A 91 -6.40 -24.56 4.20
CA LYS A 91 -6.89 -24.39 5.58
C LYS A 91 -7.37 -22.95 5.82
N ALA A 92 -6.61 -21.96 5.37
CA ALA A 92 -6.94 -20.55 5.53
C ALA A 92 -8.18 -20.16 4.71
N VAL A 93 -8.31 -20.67 3.48
CA VAL A 93 -9.51 -20.47 2.64
C VAL A 93 -10.73 -21.11 3.29
N ARG A 94 -10.61 -22.35 3.79
CA ARG A 94 -11.72 -23.04 4.48
C ARG A 94 -12.15 -22.27 5.73
N GLU A 95 -11.21 -21.79 6.53
CA GLU A 95 -11.53 -21.01 7.73
C GLU A 95 -12.24 -19.70 7.38
N ALA A 96 -11.74 -18.95 6.38
CA ALA A 96 -12.34 -17.68 5.97
C ALA A 96 -13.72 -17.86 5.34
N CYS A 97 -13.87 -18.82 4.42
CA CYS A 97 -15.11 -19.00 3.65
C CYS A 97 -16.17 -19.84 4.37
N VAL A 98 -15.79 -20.76 5.28
CA VAL A 98 -16.74 -21.66 5.96
C VAL A 98 -16.94 -21.25 7.40
N THR A 99 -15.87 -21.19 8.20
CA THR A 99 -15.96 -20.94 9.65
C THR A 99 -16.27 -19.47 9.96
N LYS A 100 -15.70 -18.53 9.19
CA LYS A 100 -15.85 -17.09 9.36
C LYS A 100 -16.62 -16.44 8.21
N SER A 101 -17.52 -17.19 7.57
CA SER A 101 -18.28 -16.77 6.39
C SER A 101 -19.05 -15.46 6.60
N GLU A 102 -19.55 -15.22 7.81
CA GLU A 102 -20.25 -13.99 8.19
C GLU A 102 -19.36 -12.73 8.05
N TYR A 103 -18.06 -12.85 8.33
CA TYR A 103 -17.10 -11.75 8.23
C TYR A 103 -16.57 -11.54 6.80
N PHE A 104 -16.43 -12.62 6.03
CA PHE A 104 -15.83 -12.60 4.68
C PHE A 104 -16.85 -12.73 3.53
N GLY A 105 -18.15 -12.75 3.82
CA GLY A 105 -19.20 -12.91 2.80
C GLY A 105 -19.42 -11.68 1.92
N ASN A 106 -18.97 -10.50 2.35
CA ASN A 106 -19.15 -9.27 1.60
C ASN A 106 -18.20 -9.20 0.39
N ARG A 107 -18.78 -8.96 -0.79
CA ARG A 107 -18.00 -8.72 -2.01
C ARG A 107 -17.66 -7.24 -2.11
N VAL A 108 -16.38 -6.93 -2.30
CA VAL A 108 -15.93 -5.55 -2.50
C VAL A 108 -16.51 -5.02 -3.81
N ALA A 109 -17.44 -4.08 -3.74
CA ALA A 109 -17.92 -3.33 -4.89
C ALA A 109 -16.95 -2.19 -5.25
N GLY A 110 -16.82 -1.87 -6.55
CA GLY A 110 -16.09 -0.67 -7.00
C GLY A 110 -14.59 -0.82 -7.26
N TYR A 111 -14.11 -2.02 -7.63
CA TYR A 111 -12.78 -2.21 -8.23
C TYR A 111 -12.77 -1.99 -9.75
N ASN A 112 -13.93 -2.02 -10.41
CA ASN A 112 -14.06 -1.67 -11.81
C ASN A 112 -13.91 -0.16 -11.97
N VAL A 113 -12.76 0.28 -12.48
CA VAL A 113 -12.49 1.68 -12.86
C VAL A 113 -13.57 2.19 -13.81
N VAL A 114 -14.00 1.32 -14.74
CA VAL A 114 -15.12 1.58 -15.68
C VAL A 114 -16.41 1.91 -14.93
N ASN A 115 -16.80 1.10 -13.94
CA ASN A 115 -18.03 1.33 -13.16
C ASN A 115 -17.93 2.54 -12.20
N ARG A 116 -16.75 3.14 -12.06
CA ARG A 116 -16.52 4.36 -11.27
C ARG A 116 -16.49 5.61 -12.14
N LEU A 117 -16.10 5.48 -13.42
CA LEU A 117 -16.05 6.55 -14.41
C LEU A 117 -17.37 6.73 -15.16
N PHE A 118 -18.11 5.65 -15.40
CA PHE A 118 -19.38 5.64 -16.15
C PHE A 118 -20.59 5.38 -15.26
N LYS A 119 -20.53 5.88 -14.02
CA LYS A 119 -21.67 5.84 -13.11
C LYS A 119 -22.50 7.09 -13.37
N ASP A 120 -23.39 7.01 -14.36
CA ASP A 120 -24.51 7.94 -14.48
C ASP A 120 -25.47 7.77 -13.28
#